data_AF-A0A8T5GKW3-F1
#
_entry.id   AF-A0A8T5GKW3-F1
#
_cell.length_a   1.000
_cell.length_b   1.000
_cell.length_c   1.000
_cell.angle_alpha   90.00
_cell.angle_beta   90.00
_cell.angle_gamma   90.00
#
_symmetry.space_group_name_H-M   'P 1'
#
loop_
_entity.id
_entity.type
_entity.pdbx_description
1 polymer ?
#
loop_
_entity_poly.entity_id
_entity_poly.type
_entity_poly.pdbx_seq_one_letter_code
_entity_poly.pdbx_strand_id
1 'polypeptide(L)'
;MVQETTEETQAQEMSTLFGSDLHHQFKGEMDMIDSDWNIPPEFPDLTGYSEVAVDLETKDPNIKNLGPGWARKDGHIIGIAVAAGEYKGYFPIRHENGHNLDPKFALKWLKKQMSVPEMKVIMHNAT
;
A
#
# COMPACT_ATOMS: atom_id res chain seq x y z
N MET A 1 -47.80 -18.26 40.66
CA MET A 1 -47.76 -17.90 39.23
C MET A 1 -46.62 -16.92 39.04
N VAL A 2 -45.41 -17.43 38.80
CA VAL A 2 -44.39 -16.78 37.97
C VAL A 2 -43.54 -17.95 37.46
N GLN A 3 -43.82 -18.38 36.24
CA GLN A 3 -42.97 -19.32 35.53
C GLN A 3 -41.85 -18.47 34.94
N GLU A 4 -40.67 -18.54 35.55
CA GLU A 4 -39.44 -17.98 34.99
C GLU A 4 -39.11 -18.84 33.78
N THR A 5 -39.18 -18.24 32.60
CA THR A 5 -39.25 -18.95 31.32
C THR A 5 -37.87 -19.46 30.90
N THR A 6 -37.83 -20.73 30.53
CA THR A 6 -36.68 -21.54 30.12
C THR A 6 -35.83 -20.95 28.97
N GLU A 7 -36.30 -19.89 28.31
CA GLU A 7 -35.63 -19.19 27.20
C GLU A 7 -34.53 -18.22 27.68
N GLU A 8 -34.69 -17.54 28.81
CA GLU A 8 -33.66 -16.61 29.32
C GLU A 8 -32.42 -17.37 29.81
N THR A 9 -32.61 -18.56 30.39
CA THR A 9 -31.52 -19.43 30.82
C THR A 9 -30.73 -19.98 29.63
N GLN A 10 -31.40 -20.30 28.51
CA GLN A 10 -30.75 -20.77 27.28
C GLN A 10 -30.00 -19.65 26.56
N ALA A 11 -30.54 -18.41 26.54
CA ALA A 11 -29.83 -17.26 25.98
C ALA A 11 -28.58 -16.89 26.79
N GLN A 12 -28.64 -17.01 28.11
CA GLN A 12 -27.51 -16.78 29.01
C GLN A 12 -26.41 -17.86 28.86
N GLU A 13 -26.79 -19.14 28.69
CA GLU A 13 -25.86 -20.24 28.42
C GLU A 13 -25.21 -20.13 27.03
N MET A 14 -25.94 -19.69 26.01
CA MET A 14 -25.39 -19.50 24.66
C MET A 14 -24.43 -18.32 24.60
N SER A 15 -24.70 -17.25 25.37
CA SER A 15 -23.79 -16.11 25.53
C SER A 15 -22.47 -16.49 26.22
N THR A 16 -22.52 -17.40 27.21
CA THR A 16 -21.31 -17.93 27.87
C THR A 16 -20.62 -19.04 27.06
N LEU A 17 -21.34 -19.78 26.22
CA LEU A 17 -20.76 -20.77 25.28
C LEU A 17 -19.96 -20.11 24.16
N PHE A 18 -20.44 -18.99 23.61
CA PHE A 18 -19.72 -18.19 22.62
C PHE A 18 -18.94 -17.06 23.32
N GLY A 19 -18.02 -17.47 24.20
CA GLY A 19 -17.18 -16.55 24.96
C GLY A 19 -16.46 -15.53 24.08
N SER A 20 -16.08 -14.39 24.67
CA SER A 20 -15.30 -13.32 24.05
C SER A 20 -14.09 -13.83 23.25
N ASP A 21 -13.55 -14.97 23.65
CA ASP A 21 -12.38 -15.61 23.08
C ASP A 21 -12.64 -16.12 21.64
N LEU A 22 -13.86 -16.58 21.33
CA LEU A 22 -14.24 -16.94 19.96
C LEU A 22 -14.33 -15.68 19.08
N HIS A 23 -14.87 -14.58 19.59
CA HIS A 23 -14.91 -13.31 18.86
C HIS A 23 -13.49 -12.75 18.62
N HIS A 24 -12.57 -12.92 19.56
CA HIS A 24 -11.16 -12.56 19.37
C HIS A 24 -10.46 -13.51 18.40
N GLN A 25 -10.76 -14.82 18.44
CA GLN A 25 -10.23 -15.80 17.48
C GLN A 25 -10.69 -15.51 16.06
N PHE A 26 -11.98 -15.24 15.83
CA PHE A 26 -12.48 -14.89 14.50
C PHE A 26 -11.89 -13.58 13.97
N LYS A 27 -11.74 -12.56 14.82
CA LYS A 27 -11.10 -11.30 14.43
C LYS A 27 -9.61 -11.51 14.13
N GLY A 28 -8.91 -12.28 14.96
CA GLY A 28 -7.51 -12.62 14.75
C GLY A 28 -7.28 -13.48 13.49
N GLU A 29 -8.18 -14.40 13.18
CA GLU A 29 -8.13 -15.21 11.95
C GLU A 29 -8.45 -14.38 10.70
N MET A 30 -9.38 -13.42 10.76
CA MET A 30 -9.62 -12.48 9.66
C MET A 30 -8.43 -11.51 9.45
N ASP A 31 -7.77 -11.08 10.53
CA ASP A 31 -6.55 -10.25 10.46
C ASP A 31 -5.32 -11.05 9.94
N MET A 32 -5.39 -12.39 9.90
CA MET A 32 -4.33 -13.26 9.33
C MET A 32 -4.51 -13.56 7.84
N ILE A 33 -5.60 -13.13 7.20
CA ILE A 33 -5.71 -13.16 5.75
C ILE A 33 -4.90 -11.98 5.22
N ASP A 34 -3.62 -12.23 4.94
CA ASP A 34 -2.77 -11.28 4.25
C ASP A 34 -3.40 -11.02 2.87
N SER A 35 -3.90 -9.81 2.64
CA SER A 35 -4.45 -9.46 1.34
C SER A 35 -3.30 -9.46 0.35
N ASP A 36 -3.30 -10.38 -0.60
CA ASP A 36 -2.31 -10.39 -1.68
C ASP A 36 -2.18 -8.97 -2.25
N TRP A 37 -0.94 -8.49 -2.33
CA TRP A 37 -0.70 -7.18 -2.92
C TRP A 37 -1.15 -7.20 -4.39
N ASN A 38 -2.00 -6.26 -4.75
CA ASN A 38 -2.50 -6.08 -6.10
C ASN A 38 -2.05 -4.73 -6.65
N ILE A 39 -1.82 -4.68 -7.97
CA ILE A 39 -1.51 -3.41 -8.65
C ILE A 39 -2.67 -2.44 -8.42
N PRO A 40 -2.39 -1.19 -7.99
CA PRO A 40 -3.43 -0.19 -7.81
C PRO A 40 -4.25 -0.02 -9.10
N PRO A 41 -5.58 -0.08 -9.03
CA PRO A 41 -6.44 0.03 -10.21
C PRO A 41 -6.46 1.45 -10.79
N GLU A 42 -6.04 2.44 -9.99
CA GLU A 42 -6.04 3.85 -10.35
C GLU A 42 -4.88 4.61 -9.69
N PHE A 43 -4.67 5.83 -10.16
CA PHE A 43 -3.69 6.74 -9.59
C PHE A 43 -4.40 7.73 -8.64
N PRO A 44 -4.13 7.70 -7.32
CA PRO A 44 -4.80 8.58 -6.35
C PRO A 44 -4.32 10.03 -6.47
N ASP A 45 -5.14 11.00 -6.07
CA ASP A 45 -4.69 12.39 -5.98
C ASP A 45 -4.03 12.66 -4.63
N LEU A 46 -2.72 12.92 -4.63
CA LEU A 46 -1.93 13.17 -3.43
C LEU A 46 -1.70 14.66 -3.18
N THR A 47 -2.20 15.54 -4.06
CA THR A 47 -1.94 16.99 -3.98
C THR A 47 -2.53 17.67 -2.75
N GLY A 48 -3.39 16.99 -2.00
CA GLY A 48 -3.98 17.48 -0.75
C GLY A 48 -3.14 17.22 0.51
N TYR A 49 -2.07 16.42 0.41
CA TYR A 49 -1.22 16.11 1.56
C TYR A 49 -0.13 17.17 1.75
N SER A 50 0.21 17.46 3.00
CA SER A 50 1.32 18.37 3.33
C SER A 50 2.70 17.75 3.09
N GLU A 51 2.77 16.42 3.10
CA GLU A 51 3.99 15.66 2.84
C GLU A 51 3.72 14.40 2.03
N VAL A 52 4.69 14.02 1.20
CA VAL A 52 4.68 12.76 0.46
C VAL A 52 6.09 12.17 0.47
N ALA A 53 6.20 10.90 0.83
CA ALA A 53 7.43 10.14 0.62
C ALA A 53 7.40 9.49 -0.76
N VAL A 54 8.50 9.56 -1.50
CA VAL A 54 8.66 8.95 -2.83
C VAL A 54 9.94 8.14 -2.85
N ASP A 55 9.86 6.93 -3.40
CA ASP A 55 11.01 6.08 -3.68
C ASP A 55 10.90 5.46 -5.08
N LEU A 56 12.03 5.22 -5.73
CA LEU A 56 12.09 4.76 -7.12
C LEU A 56 12.85 3.45 -7.23
N GLU A 57 12.27 2.50 -7.95
CA GLU A 57 12.94 1.26 -8.34
C GLU A 57 13.50 1.42 -9.76
N THR A 58 14.75 1.01 -9.98
CA THR A 58 15.44 1.18 -11.26
C THR A 58 16.05 -0.11 -11.79
N LYS A 59 16.12 -0.23 -13.12
CA LYS A 59 16.92 -1.24 -13.81
C LYS A 59 18.16 -0.56 -14.37
N ASP A 60 19.32 -0.94 -13.83
CA ASP A 60 20.64 -0.41 -14.18
C ASP A 60 21.57 -1.57 -14.62
N PRO A 61 21.55 -1.97 -15.91
CA PRO A 61 22.22 -3.19 -16.37
C PRO A 61 23.73 -3.24 -16.08
N ASN A 62 24.37 -2.08 -16.00
CA ASN A 62 25.81 -1.95 -15.84
C ASN A 62 26.24 -1.41 -14.46
N ILE A 63 25.35 -1.40 -13.45
CA ILE A 63 25.60 -0.75 -12.15
C ILE A 63 26.89 -1.23 -11.46
N LYS A 64 27.22 -2.52 -11.58
CA LYS A 64 28.40 -3.12 -10.93
C LYS A 64 29.74 -2.65 -11.52
N ASN A 65 29.76 -2.27 -12.79
CA ASN A 65 31.01 -1.98 -13.52
C ASN A 65 31.17 -0.48 -13.81
N LEU A 66 30.06 0.21 -14.07
CA LEU A 66 30.06 1.58 -14.57
C LEU A 66 29.30 2.54 -13.65
N GLY A 67 28.78 2.05 -12.52
CA GLY A 67 27.98 2.83 -11.59
C GLY A 67 26.56 3.13 -12.09
N PRO A 68 25.83 4.03 -11.40
CA PRO A 68 24.41 4.30 -11.62
C PRO A 68 24.08 4.62 -13.08
N GLY A 69 23.06 3.98 -13.63
CA GLY A 69 22.73 4.09 -15.05
C GLY A 69 21.96 5.36 -15.41
N TRP A 70 21.30 6.01 -14.45
CA TRP A 70 20.61 7.30 -14.67
C TRP A 70 21.56 8.38 -15.18
N ALA A 71 22.79 8.46 -14.63
CA ALA A 71 23.79 9.44 -15.02
C ALA A 71 24.37 9.16 -16.41
N ARG A 72 24.33 7.91 -16.85
CA ARG A 72 24.90 7.42 -18.11
C ARG A 72 23.83 7.19 -19.19
N LYS A 73 22.56 7.44 -18.87
CA LYS A 73 21.39 7.21 -19.74
C LYS A 73 21.24 5.75 -20.20
N ASP A 74 21.74 4.79 -19.41
CA ASP A 74 21.57 3.35 -19.64
C ASP A 74 20.78 2.66 -18.51
N GLY A 75 20.27 3.41 -17.54
CA GLY A 75 19.30 2.98 -16.55
C GLY A 75 17.91 3.57 -16.79
N HIS A 76 16.87 2.95 -16.21
CA HIS A 76 15.51 3.47 -16.27
C HIS A 76 14.67 3.06 -15.04
N ILE A 77 13.66 3.87 -14.73
CA ILE A 77 12.67 3.59 -13.67
C ILE A 77 11.81 2.40 -14.09
N ILE A 78 11.65 1.44 -13.17
CA ILE A 78 10.79 0.26 -13.31
C ILE A 78 9.60 0.26 -12.34
N GLY A 79 9.67 1.02 -11.24
CA GLY A 79 8.59 1.14 -10.27
C GLY A 79 8.67 2.45 -9.49
N ILE A 80 7.52 2.89 -8.97
CA ILE A 80 7.38 4.11 -8.17
C ILE A 80 6.65 3.72 -6.89
N ALA A 81 7.26 3.96 -5.73
CA ALA A 81 6.60 3.82 -4.43
C ALA A 81 6.27 5.21 -3.86
N VAL A 82 5.11 5.34 -3.23
CA VAL A 82 4.70 6.57 -2.54
C VAL A 82 4.06 6.26 -1.19
N ALA A 83 4.20 7.18 -0.25
CA ALA A 83 3.42 7.21 0.98
C ALA A 83 2.97 8.64 1.32
N ALA A 84 1.69 8.80 1.69
CA ALA A 84 1.11 10.09 2.07
C ALA A 84 -0.02 9.86 3.11
N GLY A 85 0.18 10.33 4.34
CA GLY A 85 -0.68 9.94 5.47
C GLY A 85 -0.75 8.43 5.63
N GLU A 86 -1.96 7.88 5.70
CA GLU A 86 -2.19 6.42 5.77
C GLU A 86 -2.07 5.70 4.41
N TYR A 87 -2.02 6.44 3.30
CA TYR A 87 -1.93 5.83 1.97
C TYR A 87 -0.50 5.38 1.67
N LYS A 88 -0.38 4.15 1.16
CA LYS A 88 0.86 3.57 0.64
C LYS A 88 0.55 2.91 -0.70
N GLY A 89 1.35 3.20 -1.72
CA GLY A 89 1.12 2.70 -3.07
C GLY A 89 2.42 2.35 -3.79
N TYR A 90 2.37 1.27 -4.58
CA TYR A 90 3.45 0.87 -5.48
C TYR A 90 2.92 0.76 -6.91
N PHE A 91 3.62 1.37 -7.86
CA PHE A 91 3.20 1.49 -9.25
C PHE A 91 4.27 0.89 -10.17
N PRO A 92 4.20 -0.41 -10.52
CA PRO A 92 5.13 -1.03 -11.45
C PRO A 92 4.87 -0.53 -12.88
N ILE A 93 5.92 -0.18 -13.62
CA ILE A 93 5.79 0.38 -14.98
C ILE A 93 6.62 -0.36 -16.04
N ARG A 94 7.73 -1.01 -15.65
CA ARG A 94 8.65 -1.68 -16.58
C ARG A 94 9.34 -2.92 -15.98
N HIS A 95 8.63 -3.67 -15.15
CA HIS A 95 9.11 -4.98 -14.69
C HIS A 95 9.23 -5.93 -15.89
N GLU A 96 10.32 -6.70 -15.93
CA GLU A 96 10.60 -7.66 -17.00
C GLU A 96 9.61 -8.83 -16.98
N ASN A 97 9.24 -9.26 -15.78
CA ASN A 97 8.24 -10.30 -15.54
C ASN A 97 7.18 -9.72 -14.60
N GLY A 98 5.98 -9.43 -15.11
CA GLY A 98 4.88 -8.93 -14.30
C GLY A 98 3.92 -8.04 -15.07
N HIS A 99 2.80 -7.71 -14.41
CA HIS A 99 1.88 -6.71 -14.91
C HIS A 99 2.45 -5.31 -14.66
N ASN A 100 2.29 -4.42 -15.64
CA ASN A 100 2.81 -3.05 -15.59
C ASN A 100 1.67 -2.07 -15.88
N LEU A 101 1.72 -0.93 -15.20
CA LEU A 101 0.98 0.26 -15.59
C LEU A 101 1.70 0.96 -16.75
N ASP A 102 0.96 1.72 -17.54
CA ASP A 102 1.56 2.50 -18.62
C ASP A 102 2.54 3.56 -18.05
N PRO A 103 3.82 3.55 -18.45
CA PRO A 103 4.84 4.45 -17.91
C PRO A 103 4.53 5.92 -18.15
N LYS A 104 3.89 6.28 -19.27
CA LYS A 104 3.59 7.66 -19.60
C LYS A 104 2.53 8.22 -18.66
N PHE A 105 1.50 7.44 -18.35
CA PHE A 105 0.47 7.85 -17.39
C PHE A 105 1.01 7.92 -15.97
N ALA A 106 1.78 6.92 -15.53
CA ALA A 106 2.38 6.90 -14.20
C ALA A 106 3.34 8.08 -13.97
N LEU A 107 4.24 8.37 -14.93
CA LEU A 107 5.18 9.49 -14.81
C LEU A 107 4.48 10.85 -14.91
N LYS A 108 3.42 10.96 -15.72
CA LYS A 108 2.60 12.18 -15.76
C LYS A 108 1.89 12.41 -14.42
N TRP A 109 1.35 11.35 -13.82
CA TRP A 109 0.73 11.39 -12.50
C TRP A 109 1.75 11.80 -11.43
N LEU A 110 2.89 11.13 -11.34
CA LEU A 110 3.93 11.46 -10.35
C LEU A 110 4.37 12.92 -10.47
N LYS A 111 4.58 13.41 -11.70
CA LYS A 111 4.90 14.81 -11.97
C LYS A 111 3.83 15.78 -11.45
N LYS A 112 2.53 15.44 -11.58
CA LYS A 112 1.44 16.24 -11.02
C LYS A 112 1.57 16.30 -9.50
N GLN A 113 1.76 15.16 -8.84
CA GLN A 113 1.87 15.12 -7.38
C GLN A 113 3.04 15.98 -6.90
N MET A 114 4.22 15.82 -7.50
CA MET A 114 5.43 16.58 -7.13
C MET A 114 5.40 18.08 -7.50
N SER A 115 4.35 18.57 -8.19
CA SER A 115 4.27 19.97 -8.64
C SER A 115 3.63 20.91 -7.62
N VAL A 116 3.18 20.40 -6.47
CA VAL A 116 2.57 21.19 -5.39
C VAL A 116 3.67 21.96 -4.63
N PRO A 117 3.73 23.31 -4.70
CA PRO A 117 4.86 24.06 -4.16
C PRO A 117 5.07 23.92 -2.66
N GLU A 118 3.99 23.84 -1.90
CA GLU A 118 4.02 23.78 -0.42
C GLU A 118 4.14 22.35 0.13
N MET A 119 4.07 21.33 -0.75
CA MET A 119 4.13 19.94 -0.30
C MET A 119 5.59 19.52 -0.06
N LYS A 120 5.86 19.02 1.14
CA LYS A 120 7.17 18.49 1.50
C LYS A 120 7.36 17.11 0.85
N VAL A 121 8.24 17.05 -0.15
CA VAL A 121 8.63 15.78 -0.77
C VAL A 121 9.79 15.18 0.01
N ILE A 122 9.57 13.99 0.56
CA ILE A 122 10.54 13.23 1.35
C ILE A 122 11.10 12.13 0.46
N MET A 123 12.42 12.08 0.34
CA MET A 123 13.14 11.01 -0.35
C MET A 123 14.35 10.64 0.49
N HIS A 124 14.74 9.37 0.45
CA HIS A 124 16.00 8.95 1.03
C HIS A 124 17.10 9.01 -0.04
N ASN A 125 18.27 9.54 0.31
CA ASN A 125 19.42 9.63 -0.61
C ASN A 125 19.14 10.43 -1.90
N ALA A 126 18.24 11.41 -1.84
CA ALA A 126 18.05 12.43 -2.88
C ALA A 126 18.78 13.73 -2.50
N THR A 127 19.36 14.42 -3.48
CA THR A 127 20.12 15.68 -3.31
C THR A 127 19.44 16.84 -4.03
#